data_AF-A0ABD7A7L9-F1
#
_entry.id   AF-A0ABD7A7L9-F1
#
_cell.length_a   1.000
_cell.length_b   1.000
_cell.length_c   1.000
_cell.angle_alpha   90.00
_cell.angle_beta   90.00
_cell.angle_gamma   90.00
#
_symmetry.space_group_name_H-M   'P 1'
#
loop_
_entity.id
_entity.type
_entity.pdbx_description
1 polymer ?
#
loop_
_entity_poly.entity_id
_entity_poly.type
_entity_poly.pdbx_seq_one_letter_code
_entity_poly.pdbx_strand_id
1 'polypeptide(L)'
;MKHETLIIYRTDRKFDTSSPNQLKIGGKIGFLREILLVNSDFLEDEKGSWILNFFKGKPYEQHIYVSRDELDFKVFKKLTTASFICNNEFGDVDAEKLSISIRGSKSIKKCDFIEYPSHYAHIDGRGLSFFSKIENQKDNFYRQVILLSLAYAYLGAIEYISNNLSQKVNCANCDIDELNKLYIEAAKFNSIFLFHQPVLIDKASLTETWKEIDRVFEIDVSSKELLEQLSNVHYILNLDSENKRVTQEKEKQSKQEKWNLCFAIIGIALAVIELFT
;
A
#
# COMPACT_ATOMS: atom_id res chain seq x y z
N MET A 1 -3.16 4.06 -37.14
CA MET A 1 -3.64 4.27 -35.76
C MET A 1 -3.22 3.07 -34.92
N LYS A 2 -2.33 3.25 -33.95
CA LYS A 2 -1.96 2.19 -33.01
C LYS A 2 -2.79 2.37 -31.75
N HIS A 3 -3.70 1.44 -31.47
CA HIS A 3 -4.50 1.40 -30.26
C HIS A 3 -4.09 0.17 -29.45
N GLU A 4 -3.72 0.38 -28.19
CA GLU A 4 -3.33 -0.67 -27.26
C GLU A 4 -4.14 -0.52 -25.98
N THR A 5 -4.53 -1.63 -25.38
CA THR A 5 -5.21 -1.66 -24.08
C THR A 5 -4.50 -2.66 -23.19
N LEU A 6 -4.23 -2.24 -21.96
CA LEU A 6 -3.64 -3.04 -20.90
C LEU A 6 -4.63 -3.12 -19.75
N ILE A 7 -4.86 -4.32 -19.25
CA ILE A 7 -5.74 -4.57 -18.12
C ILE A 7 -4.85 -4.90 -16.92
N ILE A 8 -5.11 -4.22 -15.80
CA ILE A 8 -4.36 -4.37 -14.56
C ILE A 8 -5.21 -5.20 -13.60
N TYR A 9 -4.60 -6.25 -13.05
CA TYR A 9 -5.23 -7.22 -12.17
C TYR A 9 -4.49 -7.33 -10.85
N ARG A 10 -5.23 -7.60 -9.77
CA ARG A 10 -4.70 -8.16 -8.52
C ARG A 10 -4.80 -9.67 -8.59
N THR A 11 -3.80 -10.37 -8.06
CA THR A 11 -3.85 -11.83 -7.93
C THR A 11 -3.19 -12.27 -6.64
N ASP A 12 -3.65 -13.38 -6.08
CA ASP A 12 -3.01 -14.01 -4.92
C ASP A 12 -1.99 -15.08 -5.36
N ARG A 13 -1.85 -15.31 -6.67
CA ARG A 13 -0.88 -16.25 -7.21
C ARG A 13 0.52 -15.66 -7.13
N LYS A 14 1.42 -16.40 -6.48
CA LYS A 14 2.85 -16.23 -6.67
C LYS A 14 3.21 -16.82 -8.02
N PHE A 15 3.69 -15.98 -8.93
CA PHE A 15 4.22 -16.44 -10.20
C PHE A 15 5.56 -17.11 -9.98
N ASP A 16 5.81 -18.19 -10.72
CA ASP A 16 7.12 -18.82 -10.73
C ASP A 16 8.12 -17.85 -11.39
N THR A 17 9.09 -17.39 -10.60
CA THR A 17 10.13 -16.45 -11.01
C THR A 17 11.38 -17.18 -11.55
N SER A 18 11.24 -18.46 -11.91
CA SER A 18 12.34 -19.28 -12.40
C SER A 18 12.91 -18.84 -13.76
N SER A 19 12.21 -18.04 -14.57
CA SER A 19 12.72 -17.48 -15.85
C SER A 19 12.12 -16.15 -16.38
N PRO A 20 11.54 -15.23 -15.58
CA PRO A 20 11.05 -13.97 -16.13
C PRO A 20 12.19 -13.03 -16.50
N ASN A 21 12.02 -12.32 -17.62
CA ASN A 21 12.93 -11.26 -18.00
C ASN A 21 12.66 -10.02 -17.15
N GLN A 22 13.70 -9.26 -16.80
CA GLN A 22 13.51 -7.96 -16.16
C GLN A 22 12.72 -7.04 -17.10
N LEU A 23 11.60 -6.49 -16.63
CA LEU A 23 10.81 -5.53 -17.39
C LEU A 23 11.65 -4.27 -17.68
N LYS A 24 11.65 -3.84 -18.95
CA LYS A 24 12.36 -2.64 -19.41
C LYS A 24 11.40 -1.70 -20.12
N ILE A 25 11.43 -0.42 -19.75
CA ILE A 25 10.62 0.64 -20.35
C ILE A 25 11.54 1.79 -20.74
N GLY A 26 12.06 1.75 -21.97
CA GLY A 26 13.14 2.62 -22.44
C GLY A 26 14.44 2.49 -21.64
N GLY A 27 14.62 1.36 -20.93
CA GLY A 27 15.71 1.13 -19.99
C GLY A 27 15.25 0.48 -18.69
N LYS A 28 16.10 0.48 -17.66
CA LYS A 28 15.75 0.01 -16.31
C LYS A 28 14.73 0.98 -15.68
N ILE A 29 13.73 0.43 -14.99
CA ILE A 29 12.80 1.23 -14.19
C ILE A 29 13.59 1.90 -13.06
N GLY A 30 13.65 3.23 -13.10
CA GLY A 30 14.47 4.05 -12.20
C GLY A 30 13.88 5.41 -11.88
N PHE A 31 12.56 5.59 -12.06
CA PHE A 31 11.85 6.84 -11.77
C PHE A 31 11.16 6.86 -10.41
N LEU A 32 11.13 5.73 -9.70
CA LEU A 32 10.62 5.63 -8.33
C LEU A 32 11.76 5.81 -7.32
N ARG A 33 11.40 6.13 -6.07
CA ARG A 33 12.35 6.11 -4.94
C ARG A 33 13.03 4.75 -4.82
N GLU A 34 14.33 4.78 -4.48
CA GLU A 34 15.17 3.59 -4.42
C GLU A 34 14.60 2.50 -3.51
N ILE A 35 14.07 2.88 -2.34
CA ILE A 35 13.50 1.90 -1.39
C ILE A 35 12.31 1.14 -1.99
N LEU A 36 11.50 1.76 -2.85
CA LEU A 36 10.42 1.08 -3.57
C LEU A 36 11.01 0.12 -4.60
N LEU A 37 12.03 0.54 -5.36
CA LEU A 37 12.69 -0.29 -6.36
C LEU A 37 13.36 -1.52 -5.76
N VAL A 38 14.01 -1.38 -4.61
CA VAL A 38 14.69 -2.49 -3.91
C VAL A 38 13.70 -3.50 -3.34
N ASN A 39 12.50 -3.04 -2.96
CA ASN A 39 11.45 -3.89 -2.39
C ASN A 39 10.34 -4.20 -3.40
N SER A 40 10.64 -4.14 -4.70
CA SER A 40 9.71 -4.50 -5.76
C SER A 40 10.39 -5.32 -6.86
N ASP A 41 9.64 -6.23 -7.47
CA ASP A 41 10.07 -6.91 -8.68
C ASP A 41 9.25 -6.40 -9.87
N PHE A 42 9.95 -6.07 -10.96
CA PHE A 42 9.34 -5.65 -12.22
C PHE A 42 9.79 -6.61 -13.31
N LEU A 43 8.88 -7.49 -13.71
CA LEU A 43 9.18 -8.66 -14.51
C LEU A 43 8.24 -8.75 -15.70
N GLU A 44 8.70 -9.39 -16.77
CA GLU A 44 7.93 -9.67 -17.97
C GLU A 44 7.97 -11.18 -18.26
N ASP A 45 6.80 -11.77 -18.49
CA ASP A 45 6.65 -13.18 -18.83
C ASP A 45 6.88 -13.43 -20.33
N GLU A 46 6.85 -14.70 -20.74
CA GLU A 46 7.04 -15.09 -22.15
C GLU A 46 5.97 -14.54 -23.10
N LYS A 47 4.80 -14.15 -22.57
CA LYS A 47 3.68 -13.57 -23.33
C LYS A 47 3.75 -12.04 -23.39
N GLY A 48 4.75 -11.43 -22.78
CA GLY A 48 4.87 -9.98 -22.67
C GLY A 48 3.87 -9.33 -21.72
N SER A 49 3.30 -10.11 -20.81
CA SER A 49 2.54 -9.62 -19.66
C SER A 49 3.50 -9.30 -18.51
N TRP A 50 3.11 -8.33 -17.69
CA TRP A 50 3.97 -7.85 -16.62
C TRP A 50 3.56 -8.44 -15.28
N ILE A 51 4.56 -8.84 -14.52
CA ILE A 51 4.43 -9.27 -13.14
C ILE A 51 5.10 -8.19 -12.29
N LEU A 52 4.29 -7.48 -11.53
CA LEU A 52 4.70 -6.36 -10.68
C LEU A 52 4.43 -6.74 -9.22
N ASN A 53 5.50 -7.04 -8.48
CA ASN A 53 5.39 -7.34 -7.04
C ASN A 53 5.86 -6.11 -6.27
N PHE A 54 5.01 -5.58 -5.39
CA PHE A 54 5.35 -4.44 -4.54
C PHE A 54 5.42 -4.86 -3.07
N PHE A 55 6.33 -4.25 -2.32
CA PHE A 55 6.55 -4.51 -0.89
C PHE A 55 6.94 -5.97 -0.59
N LYS A 56 7.85 -6.50 -1.40
CA LYS A 56 8.28 -7.89 -1.39
C LYS A 56 8.71 -8.37 0.00
N GLY A 57 8.26 -9.57 0.38
CA GLY A 57 8.60 -10.22 1.64
C GLY A 57 7.90 -9.61 2.86
N LYS A 58 6.88 -8.78 2.65
CA LYS A 58 6.04 -8.22 3.73
C LYS A 58 4.68 -8.90 3.78
N PRO A 59 4.00 -8.90 4.93
CA PRO A 59 2.64 -9.46 5.04
C PRO A 59 1.62 -8.79 4.10
N TYR A 60 1.87 -7.52 3.75
CA TYR A 60 1.05 -6.71 2.86
C TYR A 60 1.64 -6.62 1.44
N GLU A 61 2.49 -7.57 1.04
CA GLU A 61 2.99 -7.68 -0.34
C GLU A 61 1.83 -7.70 -1.34
N GLN A 62 1.97 -6.96 -2.44
CA GLN A 62 0.94 -6.84 -3.47
C GLN A 62 1.43 -7.38 -4.80
N HIS A 63 0.68 -8.31 -5.37
CA HIS A 63 0.96 -8.91 -6.66
C HIS A 63 0.00 -8.35 -7.72
N ILE A 64 0.57 -7.58 -8.63
CA ILE A 64 -0.16 -6.94 -9.74
C ILE A 64 0.28 -7.58 -11.05
N TYR A 65 -0.71 -7.96 -11.87
CA TYR A 65 -0.49 -8.54 -13.18
C TYR A 65 -1.05 -7.62 -14.26
N VAL A 66 -0.27 -7.33 -15.30
CA VAL A 66 -0.69 -6.47 -16.41
C VAL A 66 -0.71 -7.30 -17.69
N SER A 67 -1.88 -7.38 -18.32
CA SER A 67 -2.12 -8.20 -19.52
C SER A 67 -2.74 -7.38 -20.64
N ARG A 68 -2.54 -7.81 -21.88
CA ARG A 68 -3.34 -7.35 -23.03
C ARG A 68 -4.64 -8.14 -23.18
N ASP A 69 -4.61 -9.40 -22.74
CA ASP A 69 -5.73 -10.32 -22.86
C ASP A 69 -6.60 -10.30 -21.60
N GLU A 70 -7.91 -10.52 -21.78
CA GLU A 70 -8.81 -10.76 -20.67
C GLU A 70 -8.51 -12.10 -20.00
N LEU A 71 -8.29 -12.07 -18.68
CA LEU A 71 -7.98 -13.24 -17.88
C LEU A 71 -9.17 -13.70 -17.03
N ASP A 72 -9.12 -14.95 -16.58
CA ASP A 72 -10.15 -15.54 -15.73
C ASP A 72 -10.29 -14.76 -14.41
N PHE A 73 -11.47 -14.17 -14.20
CA PHE A 73 -11.82 -13.36 -13.04
C PHE A 73 -11.77 -14.14 -11.72
N LYS A 74 -11.85 -15.47 -11.76
CA LYS A 74 -11.72 -16.32 -10.56
C LYS A 74 -10.31 -16.33 -10.00
N VAL A 75 -9.32 -16.05 -10.85
CA VAL A 75 -7.89 -16.06 -10.52
C VAL A 75 -7.32 -14.65 -10.46
N PHE A 76 -7.85 -13.77 -11.30
CA PHE A 76 -7.37 -12.41 -11.50
C PHE A 76 -8.49 -11.42 -11.22
N LYS A 77 -8.41 -10.71 -10.09
CA LYS A 77 -9.36 -9.64 -9.79
C LYS A 77 -8.99 -8.42 -10.62
N LYS A 78 -9.78 -8.09 -11.65
CA LYS A 78 -9.58 -6.88 -12.46
C LYS A 78 -9.66 -5.65 -11.56
N LEU A 79 -8.61 -4.83 -11.61
CA LEU A 79 -8.55 -3.56 -10.88
C LEU A 79 -8.96 -2.41 -11.78
N THR A 80 -8.33 -2.31 -12.95
CA THR A 80 -8.49 -1.16 -13.84
C THR A 80 -8.01 -1.47 -15.25
N THR A 81 -8.13 -0.49 -16.15
CA THR A 81 -7.69 -0.59 -17.55
C THR A 81 -6.91 0.67 -17.94
N ALA A 82 -5.84 0.50 -18.72
CA ALA A 82 -5.07 1.58 -19.30
C ALA A 82 -5.10 1.46 -20.84
N SER A 83 -5.45 2.55 -21.53
CA SER A 83 -5.62 2.58 -22.98
C SER A 83 -4.72 3.62 -23.62
N PHE A 84 -4.09 3.26 -24.73
CA PHE A 84 -3.12 4.07 -25.46
C PHE A 84 -3.52 4.20 -26.93
N ILE A 85 -3.59 5.43 -27.44
CA ILE A 85 -3.72 5.71 -28.86
C ILE A 85 -2.55 6.59 -29.33
N CYS A 86 -1.92 6.21 -30.44
CA CYS A 86 -0.99 7.07 -31.16
C CYS A 86 -1.56 7.47 -32.52
N ASN A 87 -1.74 8.77 -32.74
CA ASN A 87 -2.25 9.34 -33.98
C ASN A 87 -1.81 10.81 -34.13
N ASN A 88 -1.91 11.39 -35.33
CA ASN A 88 -1.39 12.74 -35.61
C ASN A 88 -2.14 13.85 -34.85
N GLU A 89 -3.46 13.72 -34.73
CA GLU A 89 -4.32 14.71 -34.10
C GLU A 89 -5.25 14.05 -33.09
N PHE A 90 -5.51 14.75 -31.98
CA PHE A 90 -6.43 14.29 -30.96
C PHE A 90 -7.83 14.82 -31.25
N GLY A 91 -8.73 13.94 -31.69
CA GLY A 91 -10.13 14.26 -31.96
C GLY A 91 -11.10 13.60 -30.98
N ASP A 92 -12.38 13.95 -31.09
CA ASP A 92 -13.45 13.35 -30.29
C ASP A 92 -13.55 11.84 -30.51
N VAL A 93 -13.27 11.36 -31.73
CA VAL A 93 -13.26 9.93 -32.05
C VAL A 93 -12.19 9.18 -31.25
N ASP A 94 -11.02 9.78 -31.03
CA ASP A 94 -9.95 9.17 -30.23
C ASP A 94 -10.32 9.17 -28.74
N ALA A 95 -10.86 10.28 -28.25
CA ALA A 95 -11.37 10.39 -26.87
C ALA A 95 -12.46 9.35 -26.59
N GLU A 96 -13.41 9.16 -27.51
CA GLU A 96 -14.47 8.16 -27.40
C GLU A 96 -13.94 6.73 -27.39
N LYS A 97 -12.95 6.42 -28.24
CA LYS A 97 -12.31 5.09 -28.26
C LYS A 97 -11.57 4.80 -26.95
N LEU A 98 -10.83 5.78 -26.44
CA LEU A 98 -10.16 5.69 -25.14
C LEU A 98 -11.21 5.49 -24.03
N SER A 99 -12.28 6.27 -24.04
CA SER A 99 -13.41 6.17 -23.10
C SER A 99 -14.05 4.78 -23.08
N ILE A 100 -14.33 4.21 -24.26
CA ILE A 100 -14.90 2.87 -24.37
C ILE A 100 -13.95 1.83 -23.78
N SER A 101 -12.64 1.97 -24.04
CA SER A 101 -11.63 1.02 -23.56
C SER A 101 -11.58 0.95 -22.03
N ILE A 102 -11.72 2.08 -21.34
CA ILE A 102 -11.60 2.12 -19.87
C ILE A 102 -12.93 2.06 -19.12
N ARG A 103 -14.03 2.61 -19.67
CA ARG A 103 -15.34 2.65 -19.01
C ARG A 103 -16.40 1.74 -19.62
N GLY A 104 -16.21 1.28 -20.85
CA GLY A 104 -17.24 0.62 -21.65
C GLY A 104 -18.29 1.58 -22.24
N SER A 105 -18.08 2.90 -22.13
CA SER A 105 -19.02 3.93 -22.63
C SER A 105 -18.26 5.13 -23.21
N LYS A 106 -18.97 6.00 -23.93
CA LYS A 106 -18.42 7.23 -24.56
C LYS A 106 -18.55 8.47 -23.66
N SER A 107 -18.53 8.29 -22.34
CA SER A 107 -18.79 9.37 -21.39
C SER A 107 -17.65 10.37 -21.27
N ILE A 108 -16.41 9.96 -21.50
CA ILE A 108 -15.25 10.85 -21.45
C ILE A 108 -15.13 11.56 -22.80
N LYS A 109 -15.09 12.89 -22.75
CA LYS A 109 -14.97 13.78 -23.90
C LYS A 109 -13.58 14.36 -23.98
N LYS A 110 -13.23 14.92 -25.14
CA LYS A 110 -11.92 15.54 -25.38
C LYS A 110 -11.56 16.60 -24.33
N CYS A 111 -12.53 17.39 -23.86
CA CYS A 111 -12.33 18.42 -22.84
C CYS A 111 -11.99 17.87 -21.44
N ASP A 112 -12.23 16.58 -21.18
CA ASP A 112 -11.89 15.95 -19.91
C ASP A 112 -10.42 15.54 -19.83
N PHE A 113 -9.69 15.59 -20.96
CA PHE A 113 -8.27 15.25 -21.01
C PHE A 113 -7.42 16.48 -20.66
N ILE A 114 -6.40 16.23 -19.85
CA ILE A 114 -5.34 17.19 -19.58
C ILE A 114 -4.37 17.17 -20.76
N GLU A 115 -4.12 18.34 -21.34
CA GLU A 115 -3.14 18.52 -22.40
C GLU A 115 -1.74 18.70 -21.83
N TYR A 116 -0.83 17.83 -22.23
CA TYR A 116 0.61 17.96 -22.01
C TYR A 116 1.32 18.24 -23.33
N PRO A 117 2.56 18.76 -23.31
CA PRO A 117 3.31 19.06 -24.53
C PRO A 117 3.44 17.88 -25.51
N SER A 118 3.51 16.64 -25.02
CA SER A 118 3.72 15.43 -25.84
C SER A 118 2.51 14.51 -25.98
N HIS A 119 1.48 14.70 -25.17
CA HIS A 119 0.37 13.75 -25.04
C HIS A 119 -0.85 14.40 -24.37
N TYR A 120 -1.99 13.73 -24.45
CA TYR A 120 -3.15 14.02 -23.63
C TYR A 120 -3.37 12.83 -22.70
N ALA A 121 -3.69 13.11 -21.45
CA ALA A 121 -4.02 12.06 -20.50
C ALA A 121 -5.31 12.37 -19.75
N HIS A 122 -6.05 11.32 -19.45
CA HIS A 122 -7.19 11.37 -18.54
C HIS A 122 -7.10 10.17 -17.61
N ILE A 123 -7.33 10.40 -16.33
CA ILE A 123 -7.40 9.34 -15.35
C ILE A 123 -8.64 9.50 -14.49
N ASP A 124 -9.29 8.39 -14.20
CA ASP A 124 -10.41 8.29 -13.28
C ASP A 124 -10.35 6.96 -12.52
N GLY A 125 -11.32 6.71 -11.63
CA GLY A 125 -11.38 5.47 -10.86
C GLY A 125 -11.60 4.19 -11.67
N ARG A 126 -11.86 4.28 -12.98
CA ARG A 126 -12.05 3.13 -13.89
C ARG A 126 -10.84 2.89 -14.79
N GLY A 127 -9.99 3.88 -15.04
CA GLY A 127 -8.81 3.69 -15.85
C GLY A 127 -8.01 4.92 -16.24
N LEU A 128 -6.97 4.64 -17.01
CA LEU A 128 -6.06 5.62 -17.59
C LEU A 128 -6.24 5.65 -19.11
N SER A 129 -6.50 6.81 -19.66
CA SER A 129 -6.51 7.06 -21.10
C SER A 129 -5.30 7.91 -21.48
N PHE A 130 -4.57 7.49 -22.50
CA PHE A 130 -3.37 8.17 -22.97
C PHE A 130 -3.42 8.30 -24.49
N PHE A 131 -3.37 9.53 -24.98
CA PHE A 131 -3.23 9.82 -26.39
C PHE A 131 -1.87 10.46 -26.66
N SER A 132 -1.11 9.99 -27.63
CA SER A 132 0.09 10.69 -28.09
C SER A 132 0.05 11.06 -29.55
N LYS A 133 0.61 12.25 -29.83
CA LYS A 133 0.97 12.69 -31.18
C LYS A 133 2.31 12.11 -31.64
N ILE A 134 3.11 11.54 -30.74
CA ILE A 134 4.50 11.15 -30.99
C ILE A 134 4.66 9.65 -30.73
N GLU A 135 5.15 8.93 -31.74
CA GLU A 135 5.26 7.46 -31.71
C GLU A 135 6.14 6.93 -30.55
N ASN A 136 7.18 7.69 -30.19
CA ASN A 136 8.13 7.33 -29.12
C ASN A 136 7.64 7.60 -27.69
N GLN A 137 6.37 7.98 -27.48
CA GLN A 137 5.82 8.22 -26.13
C GLN A 137 5.25 6.97 -25.46
N LYS A 138 5.30 5.82 -26.12
CA LYS A 138 4.82 4.56 -25.59
C LYS A 138 5.48 4.17 -24.25
N ASP A 139 6.77 4.46 -24.10
CA ASP A 139 7.45 4.27 -22.82
C ASP A 139 6.88 5.15 -21.72
N ASN A 140 6.46 6.39 -22.02
CA ASN A 140 5.84 7.25 -21.03
C ASN A 140 4.49 6.68 -20.57
N PHE A 141 3.66 6.21 -21.50
CA PHE A 141 2.43 5.50 -21.18
C PHE A 141 2.70 4.30 -20.25
N TYR A 142 3.70 3.48 -20.57
CA TYR A 142 4.09 2.34 -19.75
C TYR A 142 4.57 2.72 -18.34
N ARG A 143 5.28 3.86 -18.19
CA ARG A 143 5.62 4.39 -16.86
C ARG A 143 4.38 4.79 -16.07
N GLN A 144 3.37 5.37 -16.72
CA GLN A 144 2.10 5.70 -16.05
C GLN A 144 1.32 4.45 -15.64
N VAL A 145 1.39 3.36 -16.41
CA VAL A 145 0.82 2.05 -16.03
C VAL A 145 1.47 1.51 -14.75
N ILE A 146 2.79 1.67 -14.60
CA ILE A 146 3.49 1.32 -13.34
C ILE A 146 3.02 2.20 -12.18
N LEU A 147 2.85 3.50 -12.38
CA LEU A 147 2.34 4.40 -11.33
C LEU A 147 0.91 4.04 -10.91
N LEU A 148 0.04 3.74 -11.88
CA LEU A 148 -1.32 3.28 -11.61
C LEU A 148 -1.31 1.95 -10.84
N SER A 149 -0.43 1.03 -11.22
CA SER A 149 -0.24 -0.25 -10.51
C SER A 149 0.25 -0.04 -9.07
N LEU A 150 1.19 0.90 -8.86
CA LEU A 150 1.67 1.27 -7.53
C LEU A 150 0.56 1.88 -6.66
N ALA A 151 -0.31 2.72 -7.23
CA ALA A 151 -1.45 3.27 -6.51
C ALA A 151 -2.39 2.18 -5.98
N TYR A 152 -2.75 1.21 -6.84
CA TYR A 152 -3.52 0.05 -6.40
C TYR A 152 -2.77 -0.82 -5.39
N ALA A 153 -1.44 -0.92 -5.49
CA ALA A 153 -0.64 -1.61 -4.48
C ALA A 153 -0.70 -0.89 -3.12
N TYR A 154 -0.61 0.44 -3.08
CA TYR A 154 -0.79 1.18 -1.83
C TYR A 154 -2.19 0.95 -1.24
N LEU A 155 -3.24 1.10 -2.05
CA LEU A 155 -4.61 0.87 -1.59
C LEU A 155 -4.81 -0.56 -1.07
N GLY A 156 -4.28 -1.57 -1.77
CA GLY A 156 -4.36 -2.97 -1.33
C GLY A 156 -3.60 -3.23 -0.03
N ALA A 157 -2.42 -2.63 0.15
CA ALA A 157 -1.66 -2.73 1.40
C ALA A 157 -2.36 -2.03 2.57
N ILE A 158 -2.92 -0.84 2.33
CA ILE A 158 -3.72 -0.10 3.32
C ILE A 158 -4.97 -0.91 3.72
N GLU A 159 -5.72 -1.42 2.74
CA GLU A 159 -6.89 -2.29 2.96
C GLU A 159 -6.52 -3.51 3.83
N TYR A 160 -5.42 -4.19 3.49
CA TYR A 160 -4.94 -5.34 4.25
C TYR A 160 -4.61 -4.98 5.70
N ILE A 161 -3.85 -3.91 5.92
CA ILE A 161 -3.42 -3.50 7.27
C ILE A 161 -4.65 -3.06 8.10
N SER A 162 -5.51 -2.22 7.53
CA SER A 162 -6.68 -1.68 8.21
C SER A 162 -7.67 -2.78 8.61
N ASN A 163 -7.93 -3.74 7.72
CA ASN A 163 -8.78 -4.89 8.02
C ASN A 163 -8.22 -5.74 9.16
N ASN A 164 -6.92 -6.01 9.15
CA ASN A 164 -6.28 -6.77 10.23
C ASN A 164 -6.33 -6.02 11.56
N LEU A 165 -6.11 -4.69 11.57
CA LEU A 165 -6.16 -3.89 12.80
C LEU A 165 -7.58 -3.93 13.38
N SER A 166 -8.57 -3.68 12.53
CA SER A 166 -9.99 -3.68 12.92
C SER A 166 -10.43 -5.04 13.49
N GLN A 167 -10.03 -6.15 12.86
CA GLN A 167 -10.34 -7.50 13.34
C GLN A 167 -9.71 -7.78 14.71
N LYS A 168 -8.45 -7.38 14.92
CA LYS A 168 -7.74 -7.64 16.19
C LYS A 168 -8.23 -6.79 17.34
N VAL A 169 -8.64 -5.54 17.08
CA VAL A 169 -9.23 -4.66 18.11
C VAL A 169 -10.62 -5.12 18.53
N ASN A 170 -11.43 -5.65 17.62
CA ASN A 170 -12.82 -6.06 17.91
C ASN A 170 -12.95 -7.40 18.66
N CYS A 171 -11.87 -8.18 18.81
CA CYS A 171 -11.94 -9.49 19.47
C CYS A 171 -12.13 -9.35 21.00
N ALA A 172 -13.10 -10.07 21.57
CA ALA A 172 -13.41 -10.08 23.00
C ALA A 172 -12.21 -10.49 23.89
N ASN A 173 -11.28 -11.27 23.35
CA ASN A 173 -9.97 -11.56 23.92
C ASN A 173 -8.89 -10.98 23.00
N CYS A 174 -8.68 -9.66 23.08
CA CYS A 174 -7.66 -8.98 22.30
C CYS A 174 -6.27 -9.47 22.73
N ASP A 175 -5.59 -10.23 21.86
CA ASP A 175 -4.19 -10.57 22.06
C ASP A 175 -3.34 -9.31 21.82
N ILE A 176 -2.91 -8.70 22.91
CA ILE A 176 -2.14 -7.46 22.91
C ILE A 176 -0.79 -7.63 22.20
N ASP A 177 -0.16 -8.80 22.26
CA ASP A 177 1.13 -9.03 21.64
C ASP A 177 0.99 -9.12 20.11
N GLU A 178 -0.09 -9.74 19.62
CA GLU A 178 -0.43 -9.72 18.20
C GLU A 178 -0.81 -8.33 17.70
N LEU A 179 -1.59 -7.58 18.48
CA LEU A 179 -1.96 -6.20 18.15
C LEU A 179 -0.71 -5.31 18.06
N ASN A 180 0.24 -5.44 18.99
CA ASN A 180 1.50 -4.71 18.97
C ASN A 180 2.36 -5.06 17.74
N LYS A 181 2.44 -6.34 17.37
CA LYS A 181 3.15 -6.75 16.13
C LYS A 181 2.54 -6.11 14.90
N LEU A 182 1.21 -6.10 14.82
CA LEU A 182 0.49 -5.52 13.68
C LEU A 182 0.67 -4.00 13.61
N TYR A 183 0.62 -3.30 14.75
CA TYR A 183 0.94 -1.88 14.86
C TYR A 183 2.34 -1.57 14.33
N ILE A 184 3.35 -2.35 14.73
CA ILE A 184 4.73 -2.19 14.28
C ILE A 184 4.83 -2.39 12.76
N GLU A 185 4.19 -3.40 12.20
CA GLU A 185 4.23 -3.65 10.75
C GLU A 185 3.53 -2.57 9.94
N ALA A 186 2.42 -2.04 10.45
CA ALA A 186 1.71 -0.92 9.84
C ALA A 186 2.53 0.38 9.89
N ALA A 187 3.16 0.67 11.03
CA ALA A 187 4.07 1.81 11.16
C ALA A 187 5.25 1.68 10.19
N LYS A 188 5.85 0.49 10.06
CA LYS A 188 6.91 0.23 9.06
C LYS A 188 6.43 0.46 7.63
N PHE A 189 5.24 -0.01 7.27
CA PHE A 189 4.68 0.24 5.95
C PHE A 189 4.60 1.74 5.67
N ASN A 190 4.00 2.49 6.59
CA ASN A 190 3.83 3.92 6.44
C ASN A 190 5.17 4.67 6.35
N SER A 191 6.16 4.29 7.15
CA SER A 191 7.46 4.98 7.20
C SER A 191 8.42 4.61 6.07
N ILE A 192 8.35 3.37 5.56
CA ILE A 192 9.34 2.85 4.60
C ILE A 192 8.80 2.88 3.17
N PHE A 193 7.51 2.60 2.98
CA PHE A 193 6.94 2.35 1.66
C PHE A 193 5.93 3.39 1.22
N LEU A 194 5.12 3.95 2.12
CA LEU A 194 4.06 4.88 1.73
C LEU A 194 4.58 6.31 1.60
N PHE A 195 4.82 6.75 0.37
CA PHE A 195 5.26 8.11 0.07
C PHE A 195 4.15 8.92 -0.58
N HIS A 196 3.91 10.14 -0.07
CA HIS A 196 3.12 11.16 -0.77
C HIS A 196 3.67 11.45 -2.18
N GLN A 197 4.99 11.33 -2.35
CA GLN A 197 5.68 11.52 -3.63
C GLN A 197 6.67 10.38 -3.87
N PRO A 198 6.24 9.24 -4.47
CA PRO A 198 7.08 8.07 -4.72
C PRO A 198 7.95 8.22 -5.99
N VAL A 199 7.64 9.18 -6.86
CA VAL A 199 8.41 9.48 -8.07
C VAL A 199 9.53 10.46 -7.75
N LEU A 200 10.72 10.24 -8.32
CA LEU A 200 11.87 11.14 -8.18
C LEU A 200 11.56 12.54 -8.74
N ILE A 201 11.98 13.57 -8.02
CA ILE A 201 11.63 14.97 -8.31
C ILE A 201 12.15 15.46 -9.67
N ASP A 202 13.24 14.86 -10.16
CA ASP A 202 13.82 15.16 -11.47
C ASP A 202 12.99 14.62 -12.64
N LYS A 203 11.92 13.85 -12.37
CA LYS A 203 10.96 13.32 -13.35
C LYS A 203 9.65 14.11 -13.33
N ALA A 204 9.73 15.42 -13.59
CA ALA A 204 8.62 16.37 -13.46
C ALA A 204 7.28 15.88 -14.07
N SER A 205 7.28 15.36 -15.31
CA SER A 205 6.04 14.87 -15.93
C SER A 205 5.39 13.71 -15.17
N LEU A 206 6.17 12.78 -14.62
CA LEU A 206 5.66 11.64 -13.86
C LEU A 206 5.25 12.05 -12.44
N THR A 207 5.89 13.08 -11.87
CA THR A 207 5.47 13.70 -10.62
C THR A 207 4.06 14.29 -10.75
N GLU A 208 3.77 15.03 -11.82
CA GLU A 208 2.42 15.54 -12.05
C GLU A 208 1.41 14.41 -12.31
N THR A 209 1.78 13.37 -13.07
CA THR A 209 0.91 12.18 -13.21
C THR A 209 0.61 11.56 -11.84
N TRP A 210 1.59 11.44 -10.96
CA TRP A 210 1.37 10.86 -9.62
C TRP A 210 0.38 11.69 -8.80
N LYS A 211 0.48 13.02 -8.83
CA LYS A 211 -0.48 13.89 -8.13
C LYS A 211 -1.91 13.68 -8.63
N GLU A 212 -2.09 13.54 -9.93
CA GLU A 212 -3.42 13.25 -10.51
C GLU A 212 -3.94 11.87 -10.11
N ILE A 213 -3.05 10.86 -10.07
CA ILE A 213 -3.37 9.53 -9.57
C ILE A 213 -3.81 9.61 -8.10
N ASP A 214 -3.01 10.22 -7.24
CA ASP A 214 -3.33 10.36 -5.81
C ASP A 214 -4.65 11.11 -5.60
N ARG A 215 -4.88 12.20 -6.34
CA ARG A 215 -6.14 12.96 -6.29
C ARG A 215 -7.36 12.11 -6.65
N VAL A 216 -7.25 11.26 -7.67
CA VAL A 216 -8.37 10.43 -8.14
C VAL A 216 -8.62 9.22 -7.24
N PHE A 217 -7.56 8.63 -6.70
CA PHE A 217 -7.62 7.41 -5.91
C PHE A 217 -7.63 7.67 -4.39
N GLU A 218 -7.47 8.92 -3.98
CA GLU A 218 -7.48 9.38 -2.59
C GLU A 218 -6.54 8.56 -1.68
N ILE A 219 -5.32 8.29 -2.17
CA ILE A 219 -4.34 7.46 -1.46
C ILE A 219 -3.91 8.18 -0.18
N ASP A 220 -3.68 9.49 -0.25
CA ASP A 220 -3.37 10.33 0.90
C ASP A 220 -4.50 10.36 1.95
N VAL A 221 -5.77 10.29 1.52
CA VAL A 221 -6.91 10.21 2.45
C VAL A 221 -6.90 8.87 3.16
N SER A 222 -6.75 7.78 2.39
CA SER A 222 -6.66 6.41 2.92
C SER A 222 -5.47 6.24 3.87
N SER A 223 -4.35 6.90 3.57
CA SER A 223 -3.16 6.95 4.43
C SER A 223 -3.43 7.64 5.76
N LYS A 224 -4.13 8.79 5.75
CA LYS A 224 -4.50 9.51 6.96
C LYS A 224 -5.44 8.70 7.85
N GLU A 225 -6.43 8.03 7.27
CA GLU A 225 -7.30 7.12 8.03
C GLU A 225 -6.50 6.00 8.71
N LEU A 226 -5.57 5.37 7.99
CA LEU A 226 -4.69 4.36 8.59
C LEU A 226 -3.85 4.94 9.75
N LEU A 227 -3.31 6.14 9.61
CA LEU A 227 -2.55 6.80 10.68
C LEU A 227 -3.41 7.09 11.92
N GLU A 228 -4.66 7.50 11.73
CA GLU A 228 -5.60 7.70 12.83
C GLU A 228 -5.92 6.38 13.55
N GLN A 229 -6.16 5.31 12.79
CA GLN A 229 -6.35 3.97 13.36
C GLN A 229 -5.11 3.52 14.16
N LEU A 230 -3.90 3.78 13.66
CA LEU A 230 -2.67 3.46 14.37
C LEU A 230 -2.48 4.26 15.65
N SER A 231 -2.88 5.54 15.66
CA SER A 231 -2.87 6.37 16.86
C SER A 231 -3.79 5.78 17.95
N ASN A 232 -4.99 5.35 17.56
CA ASN A 232 -5.94 4.72 18.48
C ASN A 232 -5.41 3.40 19.03
N VAL A 233 -4.79 2.56 18.19
CA VAL A 233 -4.16 1.30 18.62
C VAL A 233 -3.00 1.56 19.57
N HIS A 234 -2.15 2.55 19.29
CA HIS A 234 -1.06 2.93 20.18
C HIS A 234 -1.57 3.35 21.57
N TYR A 235 -2.67 4.11 21.63
CA TYR A 235 -3.32 4.46 22.88
C TYR A 235 -3.80 3.25 23.67
N ILE A 236 -4.43 2.27 23.01
CA ILE A 236 -4.86 1.00 23.63
C ILE A 236 -3.67 0.25 24.23
N LEU A 237 -2.57 0.12 23.47
CA LEU A 237 -1.35 -0.55 23.92
C LEU A 237 -0.73 0.15 25.14
N ASN A 238 -0.74 1.48 25.16
CA ASN A 238 -0.24 2.24 26.31
C ASN A 238 -1.10 2.00 27.56
N LEU A 239 -2.42 2.03 27.45
CA LEU A 239 -3.32 1.72 28.58
C LEU A 239 -3.09 0.32 29.14
N ASP A 240 -2.88 -0.69 28.29
CA ASP A 240 -2.55 -2.04 28.74
C ASP A 240 -1.20 -2.08 29.49
N SER A 241 -0.18 -1.39 28.96
CA SER A 241 1.14 -1.32 29.60
C SER A 241 1.08 -0.65 30.98
N GLU A 242 0.28 0.39 31.14
CA GLU A 242 0.06 1.08 32.42
C GLU A 242 -0.69 0.19 33.41
N ASN A 243 -1.75 -0.49 32.97
CA ASN A 243 -2.50 -1.43 33.79
C ASN A 243 -1.61 -2.59 34.29
N LYS A 244 -0.75 -3.14 33.42
CA LYS A 244 0.25 -4.15 33.80
C LYS A 244 1.23 -3.60 34.84
N ARG A 245 1.72 -2.37 34.67
CA ARG A 245 2.63 -1.73 35.65
C ARG A 245 1.95 -1.56 37.02
N VAL A 246 0.73 -1.03 37.06
CA VAL A 246 -0.04 -0.86 38.30
C VAL A 246 -0.29 -2.20 38.99
N THR A 247 -0.60 -3.24 38.22
CA THR A 247 -0.83 -4.59 38.77
C THR A 247 0.45 -5.15 39.39
N GLN A 248 1.59 -5.02 38.70
CA GLN A 248 2.90 -5.43 39.23
C GLN A 248 3.32 -4.64 40.47
N GLU A 249 3.03 -3.33 40.52
CA GLU A 249 3.30 -2.49 41.69
C GLU A 249 2.47 -2.93 42.90
N LYS A 250 1.17 -3.21 42.70
CA LYS A 250 0.29 -3.75 43.75
C LYS A 250 0.78 -5.11 44.26
N GLU A 251 1.22 -6.00 43.37
CA GLU A 251 1.78 -7.29 43.75
C GLU A 251 3.08 -7.14 44.56
N LYS A 252 3.96 -6.23 44.15
CA LYS A 252 5.20 -5.91 44.90
C LYS A 252 4.88 -5.33 46.27
N GLN A 253 3.94 -4.39 46.36
CA GLN A 253 3.49 -3.81 47.62
C GLN A 253 2.89 -4.88 48.54
N SER A 254 1.99 -5.73 48.04
CA SER A 254 1.41 -6.81 48.85
C SER A 254 2.45 -7.80 49.35
N LYS A 255 3.46 -8.15 48.53
CA LYS A 255 4.60 -8.97 48.98
C LYS A 255 5.39 -8.26 50.07
N GLN A 256 5.64 -6.96 49.92
CA GLN A 256 6.39 -6.17 50.90
C GLN A 256 5.63 -5.99 52.21
N GLU A 257 4.31 -5.80 52.18
CA GLU A 257 3.45 -5.79 53.37
C GLU A 257 3.50 -7.12 54.12
N LYS A 258 3.46 -8.25 53.41
CA LYS A 258 3.60 -9.59 54.03
C LYS A 258 4.96 -9.76 54.72
N TRP A 259 6.04 -9.30 54.08
CA TRP A 259 7.37 -9.30 54.70
C TRP A 259 7.43 -8.39 55.93
N ASN A 260 6.88 -7.17 55.84
CA ASN A 260 6.83 -6.23 56.95
C ASN A 260 6.06 -6.81 58.15
N LEU A 261 4.93 -7.48 57.91
CA LEU A 261 4.16 -8.16 58.95
C LEU A 261 4.97 -9.28 59.60
N CYS A 262 5.69 -10.08 58.81
CA CYS A 262 6.54 -11.15 59.31
C CYS A 262 7.67 -10.60 60.21
N PHE A 263 8.36 -9.54 59.78
CA PHE A 263 9.37 -8.87 60.59
C PHE A 263 8.81 -8.25 61.87
N ALA A 264 7.61 -7.67 61.82
CA ALA A 264 6.95 -7.14 63.02
C ALA A 264 6.65 -8.24 64.05
N ILE A 265 6.16 -9.41 63.61
CA ILE A 265 5.91 -10.56 64.49
C ILE A 265 7.21 -11.07 65.12
N ILE A 266 8.29 -11.18 64.33
CA ILE A 266 9.62 -11.59 64.85
C ILE A 266 10.12 -10.57 65.88
N GLY A 267 10.00 -9.27 65.59
CA GLY A 267 10.39 -8.20 66.52
C GLY A 267 9.63 -8.27 67.84
N ILE A 268 8.31 -8.50 67.79
CA ILE A 268 7.48 -8.69 68.99
C ILE A 268 7.95 -9.92 69.78
N ALA A 269 8.19 -11.04 69.10
CA ALA A 269 8.63 -12.27 69.77
C ALA A 269 10.00 -12.10 70.47
N LEU A 270 10.95 -11.41 69.83
CA LEU A 270 12.25 -11.10 70.42
C LEU A 270 12.13 -10.19 71.64
N ALA A 271 11.32 -9.13 71.55
CA ALA A 271 11.08 -8.23 72.68
C ALA A 271 10.44 -8.95 73.88
N VAL A 272 9.54 -9.90 73.63
CA VAL A 272 8.96 -10.74 74.69
C VAL A 272 10.01 -11.66 75.31
N ILE A 273 10.87 -12.30 74.52
CA ILE A 273 11.96 -13.14 75.05
C ILE A 273 12.89 -12.31 75.95
N GLU A 274 13.26 -11.12 75.51
CA GLU A 274 14.14 -10.20 76.26
C GLU A 274 13.52 -9.72 77.58
N LEU A 275 12.18 -9.64 77.67
CA LEU A 275 11.45 -9.32 78.91
C LEU A 275 11.40 -10.48 79.93
N PHE A 276 11.63 -11.72 79.49
CA PHE A 276 11.56 -12.93 80.32
C PHE A 276 12.95 -13.56 80.59
N THR A 277 14.03 -12.93 80.13
CA THR A 277 15.42 -13.34 80.38
C THR A 277 16.08 -12.36 81.34
#